data_AF-A0A6L9IHW5-F1
#
_entry.id   AF-A0A6L9IHW5-F1
#
_cell.length_a   1.000
_cell.length_b   1.000
_cell.length_c   1.000
_cell.angle_alpha   90.00
_cell.angle_beta   90.00
_cell.angle_gamma   90.00
#
_symmetry.space_group_name_H-M   'P 1'
#
loop_
_entity.id
_entity.type
_entity.pdbx_description
1 polymer ?
#
loop_
_entity_poly.entity_id
_entity_poly.type
_entity_poly.pdbx_seq_one_letter_code
_entity_poly.pdbx_strand_id
1 'polypeptide(L)'
;MRQNDLSAVVNIIGLISGTSADGIDAALCDISGAPPNLTARIVLGFTLPYPADVRERILAACLPNSPASHAAEIARLHVDVAEAFAAAAQTLIDSAGITPEAVDLIASHGQTVWHEVRSDGSVYATLQLGESAVIAERTGITTISNFRPRDIAAGGQGAPLTAYADWLLLRHPTHWRAIQNIGGIGNVTLLPPHADEARKPLAFDTGPGNALIDSAVTLLTNGAQPYDVDGDMAAAGVVAADWLAELLQHPYFRRVPPKTTGRELFGSAQAADLVAAGGRRGLSAADIVATLTALTAHSSADAYRRFAPVPVGEVIIGGGGVRNPTLIKMLRDQLGATPVITHEAVGLSSDHKEALVMALLAHETWHLRPGTLPALTGATHPTVLGHLTPAANTADLLRRTWG
;
A
#
# COMPACT_ATOMS: atom_id res chain seq x y z
N MET A 1 27.10 -23.97 -1.62
CA MET A 1 26.57 -22.63 -1.98
C MET A 1 27.57 -21.61 -1.46
N ARG A 2 28.26 -20.90 -2.34
CA ARG A 2 29.19 -19.83 -1.91
C ARG A 2 28.36 -18.72 -1.25
N GLN A 3 28.90 -18.07 -0.23
CA GLN A 3 28.29 -16.88 0.37
C GLN A 3 28.23 -15.81 -0.72
N ASN A 4 27.03 -15.47 -1.19
CA ASN A 4 26.80 -14.32 -2.07
C ASN A 4 27.37 -13.07 -1.37
N ASP A 5 28.00 -12.18 -2.14
CA ASP A 5 28.36 -10.86 -1.64
C ASP A 5 27.09 -10.01 -1.53
N LEU A 6 26.34 -10.23 -0.45
CA LEU A 6 25.12 -9.50 -0.13
C LEU A 6 25.40 -8.00 0.15
N SER A 7 26.66 -7.55 0.12
CA SER A 7 27.00 -6.14 0.28
C SER A 7 26.89 -5.32 -1.01
N ALA A 8 26.84 -6.00 -2.18
CA ALA A 8 26.68 -5.33 -3.46
C ALA A 8 25.30 -4.65 -3.56
N VAL A 9 25.30 -3.40 -4.01
CA VAL A 9 24.07 -2.66 -4.31
C VAL A 9 23.48 -3.19 -5.61
N VAL A 10 22.19 -3.50 -5.58
CA VAL A 10 21.39 -3.87 -6.75
C VAL A 10 20.50 -2.69 -7.12
N ASN A 11 20.63 -2.21 -8.35
CA ASN A 11 19.85 -1.09 -8.88
C ASN A 11 18.57 -1.62 -9.51
N ILE A 12 17.43 -1.28 -8.90
CA ILE A 12 16.13 -1.84 -9.29
C ILE A 12 15.14 -0.73 -9.57
N ILE A 13 14.50 -0.77 -10.74
CA ILE A 13 13.37 0.09 -11.05
C ILE A 13 12.08 -0.62 -10.60
N GLY A 14 11.38 -0.07 -9.63
CA GLY A 14 10.03 -0.49 -9.26
C GLY A 14 8.97 0.24 -10.06
N LEU A 15 7.99 -0.48 -10.59
CA LEU A 15 6.86 0.04 -11.38
C LEU A 15 5.54 -0.51 -10.83
N ILE A 16 4.59 0.37 -10.58
CA ILE A 16 3.24 0.01 -10.15
C ILE A 16 2.21 1.05 -10.61
N SER A 17 1.00 0.58 -10.88
CA SER A 17 -0.16 1.44 -10.99
C SER A 17 -1.27 0.93 -10.09
N GLY A 18 -1.79 1.82 -9.25
CA GLY A 18 -2.90 1.57 -8.35
C GLY A 18 -4.21 1.30 -9.09
N THR A 19 -5.25 0.92 -8.34
CA THR A 19 -6.57 0.60 -8.91
C THR A 19 -7.30 1.82 -9.48
N SER A 20 -6.92 3.04 -9.11
CA SER A 20 -7.46 4.26 -9.71
C SER A 20 -6.93 4.52 -11.12
N ALA A 21 -5.85 3.85 -11.53
CA ALA A 21 -5.18 4.04 -12.81
C ALA A 21 -4.87 5.52 -13.11
N ASP A 22 -4.59 6.33 -12.08
CA ASP A 22 -4.30 7.76 -12.24
C ASP A 22 -2.88 8.00 -12.81
N GLY A 23 -1.99 7.04 -12.62
CA GLY A 23 -0.63 7.06 -13.17
C GLY A 23 0.17 5.82 -12.79
N ILE A 24 1.40 5.79 -13.28
CA ILE A 24 2.41 4.77 -13.06
C ILE A 24 3.43 5.36 -12.10
N ASP A 25 3.45 4.85 -10.88
CA ASP A 25 4.51 5.16 -9.92
C ASP A 25 5.75 4.35 -10.30
N ALA A 26 6.83 5.07 -10.57
CA ALA A 26 8.12 4.53 -10.97
C ALA A 26 9.20 5.03 -10.02
N ALA A 27 10.06 4.15 -9.52
CA ALA A 27 11.16 4.52 -8.64
C ALA A 27 12.43 3.72 -8.90
N LEU A 28 13.56 4.40 -9.03
CA LEU A 28 14.88 3.81 -9.13
C LEU A 28 15.39 3.66 -7.71
N CYS A 29 15.68 2.44 -7.32
CA CYS A 29 16.00 2.09 -5.95
C CYS A 29 17.38 1.43 -5.88
N ASP A 30 18.17 1.84 -4.90
CA ASP A 30 19.37 1.14 -4.48
C ASP A 30 18.97 0.19 -3.34
N ILE A 31 19.18 -1.11 -3.52
CA ILE A 31 18.90 -2.12 -2.49
C ILE A 31 20.14 -2.95 -2.25
N SER A 32 20.49 -3.17 -0.98
CA SER A 32 21.62 -4.01 -0.59
C SER A 32 21.34 -4.78 0.70
N GLY A 33 22.11 -5.83 0.94
CA GLY A 33 21.99 -6.66 2.12
C GLY A 33 20.93 -7.75 2.00
N ALA A 34 20.59 -8.31 3.15
CA ALA A 34 19.49 -9.27 3.29
C ALA A 34 18.89 -9.11 4.68
N PRO A 35 17.63 -9.52 4.89
CA PRO A 35 17.00 -9.44 6.21
C PRO A 35 17.87 -10.17 7.26
N PRO A 36 18.07 -9.59 8.47
CA PRO A 36 17.47 -8.36 8.98
C PRO A 36 18.21 -7.07 8.63
N ASN A 37 19.37 -7.14 7.96
CA ASN A 37 20.25 -6.00 7.68
C ASN A 37 20.10 -5.49 6.23
N LEU A 38 18.89 -5.53 5.69
CA LEU A 38 18.59 -5.02 4.35
C LEU A 38 18.48 -3.49 4.41
N THR A 39 19.07 -2.80 3.44
CA THR A 39 18.89 -1.36 3.26
C THR A 39 18.30 -1.08 1.89
N ALA A 40 17.46 -0.06 1.81
CA ALA A 40 16.84 0.36 0.58
C ALA A 40 16.67 1.88 0.54
N ARG A 41 16.93 2.48 -0.61
CA ARG A 41 16.82 3.92 -0.82
C ARG A 41 16.24 4.20 -2.19
N ILE A 42 15.26 5.10 -2.26
CA ILE A 42 14.78 5.66 -3.52
C ILE A 42 15.81 6.71 -3.98
N VAL A 43 16.42 6.49 -5.12
CA VAL A 43 17.35 7.42 -5.77
C VAL A 43 16.57 8.51 -6.51
N LEU A 44 15.55 8.09 -7.25
CA LEU A 44 14.70 8.96 -8.05
C LEU A 44 13.32 8.31 -8.18
N GLY A 45 12.25 9.10 -8.21
CA GLY A 45 10.91 8.60 -8.43
C GLY A 45 10.02 9.61 -9.14
N PHE A 46 9.07 9.08 -9.90
CA PHE A 46 8.09 9.85 -10.68
C PHE A 46 6.74 9.13 -10.68
N THR A 47 5.68 9.90 -10.87
CA THR A 47 4.38 9.38 -11.26
C THR A 47 4.09 9.87 -12.68
N LEU A 48 3.99 8.94 -13.64
CA LEU A 48 3.69 9.27 -15.03
C LEU A 48 2.22 8.95 -15.35
N PRO A 49 1.46 9.88 -15.95
CA PRO A 49 0.09 9.57 -16.33
C PRO A 49 0.05 8.53 -17.45
N TYR A 50 -0.97 7.68 -17.45
CA TYR A 50 -1.27 6.89 -18.64
C TYR A 50 -1.71 7.79 -19.81
N PRO A 51 -1.52 7.34 -21.06
CA PRO A 51 -2.30 7.85 -22.18
C PRO A 51 -3.80 7.78 -21.84
N ALA A 52 -4.54 8.83 -22.17
CA ALA A 52 -5.93 9.00 -21.72
C ALA A 52 -6.84 7.84 -22.20
N ASP A 53 -6.64 7.37 -23.43
CA ASP A 53 -7.37 6.25 -24.01
C ASP A 53 -7.07 4.92 -23.29
N VAL A 54 -5.80 4.68 -22.95
CA VAL A 54 -5.38 3.49 -22.19
C VAL A 54 -6.01 3.49 -20.80
N ARG A 55 -5.99 4.65 -20.12
CA ARG A 55 -6.63 4.81 -18.80
C ARG A 55 -8.13 4.52 -18.86
N GLU A 56 -8.84 5.08 -19.83
CA GLU A 56 -10.27 4.85 -20.01
C GLU A 56 -10.58 3.36 -20.21
N ARG A 57 -9.79 2.69 -21.06
CA ARG A 57 -9.95 1.25 -21.33
C ARG A 57 -9.62 0.38 -20.12
N ILE A 58 -8.60 0.72 -19.33
CA ILE A 58 -8.31 0.06 -18.04
C ILE A 58 -9.53 0.15 -17.13
N LEU A 59 -10.05 1.36 -16.91
CA LEU A 59 -11.20 1.58 -16.02
C LEU A 59 -12.43 0.82 -16.51
N ALA A 60 -12.67 0.81 -17.82
CA ALA A 60 -13.76 0.04 -18.42
C ALA A 60 -13.56 -1.48 -18.24
N ALA A 61 -12.32 -1.99 -18.30
CA ALA A 61 -12.03 -3.41 -18.13
C ALA A 61 -12.25 -3.92 -16.69
N CYS A 62 -12.13 -3.02 -15.71
CA CYS A 62 -12.41 -3.30 -14.29
C CYS A 62 -13.92 -3.46 -13.99
N LEU A 63 -14.80 -3.03 -14.89
CA LEU A 63 -16.25 -3.12 -14.69
C LEU A 63 -16.78 -4.52 -15.04
N PRO A 64 -17.53 -5.18 -14.14
CA PRO A 64 -18.14 -6.48 -14.45
C PRO A 64 -19.03 -6.42 -15.69
N ASN A 65 -18.92 -7.42 -16.58
CA ASN A 65 -19.68 -7.55 -17.83
C ASN A 65 -19.47 -6.42 -18.85
N SER A 66 -18.40 -5.63 -18.72
CA SER A 66 -18.04 -4.63 -19.72
C SER A 66 -17.54 -5.27 -21.02
N PRO A 67 -17.84 -4.70 -22.19
CA PRO A 67 -17.17 -5.07 -23.44
C PRO A 67 -15.64 -5.03 -23.34
N ALA A 68 -15.09 -4.14 -22.49
CA ALA A 68 -13.65 -4.04 -22.27
C ALA A 68 -13.05 -5.21 -21.47
N SER A 69 -13.88 -6.09 -20.90
CA SER A 69 -13.43 -7.27 -20.14
C SER A 69 -13.30 -8.54 -21.01
N HIS A 70 -13.52 -8.46 -22.33
CA HIS A 70 -13.35 -9.60 -23.23
C HIS A 70 -11.87 -9.93 -23.44
N ALA A 71 -11.55 -11.22 -23.62
CA ALA A 71 -10.18 -11.71 -23.72
C ALA A 71 -9.32 -10.96 -24.76
N ALA A 72 -9.89 -10.62 -25.91
CA ALA A 72 -9.17 -9.89 -26.96
C ALA A 72 -8.80 -8.45 -26.54
N GLU A 73 -9.61 -7.79 -25.72
CA GLU A 73 -9.31 -6.44 -25.22
C GLU A 73 -8.33 -6.49 -24.05
N ILE A 74 -8.52 -7.45 -23.13
CA ILE A 74 -7.57 -7.70 -22.04
C ILE A 74 -6.17 -8.00 -22.60
N ALA A 75 -6.05 -8.77 -23.68
CA ALA A 75 -4.77 -9.05 -24.33
C ALA A 75 -4.13 -7.78 -24.92
N ARG A 76 -4.91 -6.86 -25.50
CA ARG A 76 -4.39 -5.57 -25.99
C ARG A 76 -3.94 -4.70 -24.84
N LEU A 77 -4.77 -4.54 -23.80
CA LEU A 77 -4.42 -3.79 -22.61
C LEU A 77 -3.20 -4.35 -21.89
N HIS A 78 -3.00 -5.68 -21.93
CA HIS A 78 -1.80 -6.31 -21.38
C HIS A 78 -0.51 -5.78 -22.01
N VAL A 79 -0.54 -5.51 -23.32
CA VAL A 79 0.56 -4.91 -24.07
C VAL A 79 0.60 -3.40 -23.88
N ASP A 80 -0.53 -2.69 -23.99
CA ASP A 80 -0.58 -1.22 -23.88
C ASP A 80 -0.08 -0.73 -22.51
N VAL A 81 -0.45 -1.44 -21.42
CA VAL A 81 0.07 -1.18 -20.08
C VAL A 81 1.58 -1.43 -20.02
N ALA A 82 2.07 -2.48 -20.66
CA ALA A 82 3.50 -2.79 -20.68
C ALA A 82 4.33 -1.75 -21.42
N GLU A 83 3.83 -1.23 -22.55
CA GLU A 83 4.48 -0.15 -23.30
C GLU A 83 4.56 1.12 -22.45
N ALA A 84 3.49 1.48 -21.73
CA ALA A 84 3.49 2.62 -20.81
C ALA A 84 4.47 2.41 -19.64
N PHE A 85 4.56 1.20 -19.09
CA PHE A 85 5.51 0.85 -18.03
C PHE A 85 6.97 0.88 -18.52
N ALA A 86 7.23 0.39 -19.74
CA ALA A 86 8.56 0.47 -20.35
C ALA A 86 8.98 1.92 -20.60
N ALA A 87 8.06 2.77 -21.07
CA ALA A 87 8.31 4.21 -21.24
C ALA A 87 8.58 4.91 -19.89
N ALA A 88 7.87 4.54 -18.83
CA ALA A 88 8.13 5.05 -17.48
C ALA A 88 9.54 4.67 -16.98
N ALA A 89 9.96 3.41 -17.18
CA ALA A 89 11.31 2.97 -16.84
C ALA A 89 12.39 3.71 -17.64
N GLN A 90 12.21 3.90 -18.95
CA GLN A 90 13.15 4.66 -19.79
C GLN A 90 13.24 6.13 -19.35
N THR A 91 12.10 6.76 -19.06
CA THR A 91 12.08 8.16 -18.56
C THR A 91 12.86 8.30 -17.27
N LEU A 92 12.76 7.32 -16.38
CA LEU A 92 13.48 7.29 -15.11
C LEU A 92 14.99 7.10 -15.30
N ILE A 93 15.39 6.22 -16.23
CA ILE A 93 16.80 6.00 -16.63
C ILE A 93 17.40 7.31 -17.18
N ASP A 94 16.71 7.93 -18.14
CA ASP A 94 17.14 9.17 -18.77
C ASP A 94 17.24 10.31 -17.76
N SER A 95 16.24 10.45 -16.88
CA SER A 95 16.20 11.49 -15.86
C SER A 95 17.25 11.29 -14.77
N ALA A 96 17.66 10.05 -14.50
CA ALA A 96 18.76 9.74 -13.59
C ALA A 96 20.14 9.96 -14.26
N GLY A 97 20.20 10.18 -15.57
CA GLY A 97 21.44 10.36 -16.31
C GLY A 97 22.29 9.09 -16.36
N ILE A 98 21.67 7.92 -16.26
CA ILE A 98 22.32 6.60 -16.33
C ILE A 98 21.95 5.89 -17.63
N THR A 99 22.64 4.79 -17.94
CA THR A 99 22.30 3.93 -19.08
C THR A 99 21.48 2.73 -18.61
N PRO A 100 20.73 2.05 -19.51
CA PRO A 100 19.98 0.84 -19.15
C PRO A 100 20.83 -0.26 -18.52
N GLU A 101 22.11 -0.38 -18.89
CA GLU A 101 23.04 -1.37 -18.35
C GLU A 101 23.39 -1.14 -16.86
N ALA A 102 23.18 0.07 -16.34
CA ALA A 102 23.35 0.38 -14.93
C ALA A 102 22.18 -0.11 -14.07
N VAL A 103 21.07 -0.53 -14.68
CA VAL A 103 19.90 -1.10 -14.01
C VAL A 103 19.99 -2.62 -14.07
N ASP A 104 19.94 -3.26 -12.90
CA ASP A 104 20.02 -4.71 -12.80
C ASP A 104 18.65 -5.34 -13.10
N LEU A 105 17.59 -4.82 -12.48
CA LEU A 105 16.25 -5.40 -12.54
C LEU A 105 15.17 -4.33 -12.75
N ILE A 106 14.10 -4.71 -13.45
CA ILE A 106 12.81 -4.02 -13.38
C ILE A 106 11.85 -4.89 -12.57
N ALA A 107 11.13 -4.29 -11.63
CA ALA A 107 10.08 -4.91 -10.85
C ALA A 107 8.73 -4.34 -11.28
N SER A 108 7.92 -5.13 -11.97
CA SER A 108 6.62 -4.67 -12.47
C SER A 108 5.48 -5.34 -11.72
N HIS A 109 4.75 -4.57 -10.91
CA HIS A 109 3.46 -5.00 -10.39
C HIS A 109 2.44 -5.18 -11.52
N GLY A 110 2.47 -4.26 -12.48
CA GLY A 110 1.43 -4.06 -13.47
C GLY A 110 0.23 -3.27 -12.95
N GLN A 111 -0.86 -3.33 -13.71
CA GLN A 111 -2.17 -2.74 -13.41
C GLN A 111 -3.15 -3.82 -12.98
N THR A 112 -3.65 -3.80 -11.74
CA THR A 112 -4.73 -4.72 -11.35
C THR A 112 -6.01 -4.36 -12.11
N VAL A 113 -6.58 -5.36 -12.79
CA VAL A 113 -7.92 -5.27 -13.42
C VAL A 113 -8.92 -6.20 -12.76
N TRP A 114 -8.47 -7.25 -12.08
CA TRP A 114 -9.34 -8.16 -11.34
C TRP A 114 -8.67 -8.68 -10.06
N HIS A 115 -9.44 -8.75 -8.98
CA HIS A 115 -9.06 -9.40 -7.74
C HIS A 115 -10.31 -9.90 -7.03
N GLU A 116 -10.54 -11.21 -7.09
CA GLU A 116 -11.79 -11.83 -6.69
C GLU A 116 -11.66 -12.52 -5.33
N VAL A 117 -12.20 -11.86 -4.31
CA VAL A 117 -12.30 -12.39 -2.95
C VAL A 117 -13.66 -13.06 -2.78
N ARG A 118 -13.68 -14.32 -2.35
CA ARG A 118 -14.90 -15.07 -2.03
C ARG A 118 -15.46 -14.66 -0.68
N SER A 119 -16.71 -15.08 -0.42
CA SER A 119 -17.39 -14.83 0.86
C SER A 119 -16.70 -15.41 2.09
N ASP A 120 -15.87 -16.44 1.92
CA ASP A 120 -15.05 -17.04 2.99
C ASP A 120 -13.70 -16.33 3.20
N GLY A 121 -13.42 -15.27 2.44
CA GLY A 121 -12.17 -14.51 2.48
C GLY A 121 -11.03 -15.11 1.64
N SER A 122 -11.23 -16.27 1.01
CA SER A 122 -10.25 -16.84 0.08
C SER A 122 -10.25 -16.07 -1.25
N VAL A 123 -9.09 -15.95 -1.90
CA VAL A 123 -8.99 -15.31 -3.22
C VAL A 123 -9.09 -16.39 -4.30
N TYR A 124 -10.05 -16.23 -5.20
CA TYR A 124 -10.23 -17.16 -6.32
C TYR A 124 -9.28 -16.85 -7.47
N ALA A 125 -9.22 -15.59 -7.85
CA ALA A 125 -8.51 -15.15 -9.06
C ALA A 125 -7.96 -13.74 -8.86
N THR A 126 -6.83 -13.46 -9.49
CA THR A 126 -6.30 -12.10 -9.62
C THR A 126 -5.64 -11.93 -10.97
N LEU A 127 -5.74 -10.73 -11.54
CA LEU A 127 -5.14 -10.39 -12.82
C LEU A 127 -4.52 -8.99 -12.75
N GLN A 128 -3.22 -8.95 -12.95
CA GLN A 128 -2.43 -7.75 -13.18
C GLN A 128 -1.98 -7.72 -14.64
N LEU A 129 -2.23 -6.60 -15.33
CA LEU A 129 -1.82 -6.37 -16.71
C LEU A 129 -0.45 -5.70 -16.80
N GLY A 130 0.26 -5.90 -17.91
CA GLY A 130 1.63 -5.45 -18.12
C GLY A 130 2.54 -6.61 -18.47
N GLU A 131 2.51 -7.03 -19.74
CA GLU A 131 3.34 -8.10 -20.30
C GLU A 131 4.82 -7.85 -20.03
N SER A 132 5.45 -8.70 -19.21
CA SER A 132 6.85 -8.53 -18.85
C SER A 132 7.80 -8.82 -20.00
N ALA A 133 7.41 -9.62 -20.99
CA ALA A 133 8.19 -9.78 -22.22
C ALA A 133 8.30 -8.47 -23.00
N VAL A 134 7.22 -7.68 -23.07
CA VAL A 134 7.25 -6.35 -23.73
C VAL A 134 8.17 -5.42 -22.95
N ILE A 135 8.06 -5.36 -21.61
CA ILE A 135 8.93 -4.52 -20.77
C ILE A 135 10.41 -4.90 -20.98
N ALA A 136 10.73 -6.20 -20.93
CA ALA A 136 12.08 -6.70 -21.12
C ALA A 136 12.65 -6.37 -22.52
N GLU A 137 11.88 -6.58 -23.59
CA GLU A 137 12.31 -6.28 -24.97
C GLU A 137 12.47 -4.77 -25.22
N ARG A 138 11.64 -3.93 -24.61
CA ARG A 138 11.70 -2.47 -24.78
C ARG A 138 12.84 -1.82 -24.00
N THR A 139 13.26 -2.43 -22.89
CA THR A 139 14.24 -1.84 -21.98
C THR A 139 15.60 -2.55 -22.02
N GLY A 140 15.66 -3.79 -22.50
CA GLY A 140 16.85 -4.64 -22.42
C GLY A 140 17.15 -5.17 -21.02
N ILE A 141 16.27 -4.91 -20.03
CA ILE A 141 16.52 -5.17 -18.61
C ILE A 141 15.67 -6.36 -18.13
N THR A 142 16.31 -7.25 -17.37
CA THR A 142 15.68 -8.40 -16.73
C THR A 142 14.50 -7.94 -15.89
N THR A 143 13.32 -8.48 -16.16
CA THR A 143 12.07 -8.02 -15.53
C THR A 143 11.50 -9.10 -14.62
N ILE A 144 11.19 -8.73 -13.38
CA ILE A 144 10.44 -9.54 -12.43
C ILE A 144 9.03 -8.98 -12.32
N SER A 145 8.02 -9.81 -12.56
CA SER A 145 6.61 -9.39 -12.59
C SER A 145 5.70 -10.33 -11.82
N ASN A 146 4.39 -10.06 -11.80
CA ASN A 146 3.37 -11.02 -11.35
C ASN A 146 3.52 -11.53 -9.90
N PHE A 147 3.65 -10.60 -8.95
CA PHE A 147 3.97 -10.94 -7.55
C PHE A 147 2.84 -11.65 -6.78
N ARG A 148 1.56 -11.42 -7.14
CA ARG A 148 0.40 -11.87 -6.33
C ARG A 148 0.05 -13.36 -6.49
N PRO A 149 0.02 -13.95 -7.70
CA PRO A 149 -0.59 -15.28 -7.87
C PRO A 149 0.06 -16.40 -7.07
N ARG A 150 1.38 -16.33 -6.84
CA ARG A 150 2.08 -17.40 -6.09
C ARG A 150 1.75 -17.41 -4.59
N ASP A 151 1.50 -16.24 -3.99
CA ASP A 151 1.00 -16.15 -2.61
C ASP A 151 -0.43 -16.73 -2.52
N ILE A 152 -1.30 -16.37 -3.48
CA ILE A 152 -2.68 -16.88 -3.56
C ILE A 152 -2.71 -18.39 -3.72
N ALA A 153 -1.86 -18.93 -4.61
CA ALA A 153 -1.73 -20.37 -4.80
C ALA A 153 -1.25 -21.11 -3.53
N ALA A 154 -0.53 -20.43 -2.64
CA ALA A 154 -0.12 -20.95 -1.32
C ALA A 154 -1.19 -20.77 -0.22
N GLY A 155 -2.37 -20.26 -0.57
CA GLY A 155 -3.50 -20.02 0.34
C GLY A 155 -3.56 -18.60 0.92
N GLY A 156 -2.69 -17.69 0.48
CA GLY A 156 -2.72 -16.28 0.89
C GLY A 156 -3.74 -15.47 0.10
N GLN A 157 -3.84 -14.18 0.44
CA GLN A 157 -4.71 -13.24 -0.27
C GLN A 157 -4.00 -12.49 -1.40
N GLY A 158 -2.69 -12.63 -1.58
CA GLY A 158 -1.90 -11.88 -2.55
C GLY A 158 -1.77 -10.39 -2.19
N ALA A 159 -2.17 -10.00 -0.98
CA ALA A 159 -2.18 -8.63 -0.46
C ALA A 159 -2.28 -8.65 1.09
N PRO A 160 -1.93 -7.54 1.78
CA PRO A 160 -1.19 -6.39 1.26
C PRO A 160 0.31 -6.73 1.12
N LEU A 161 0.88 -6.47 -0.06
CA LEU A 161 2.32 -6.68 -0.29
C LEU A 161 3.20 -5.66 0.45
N THR A 162 2.64 -4.47 0.72
CA THR A 162 3.31 -3.38 1.44
C THR A 162 3.70 -3.76 2.87
N ALA A 163 2.94 -4.63 3.53
CA ALA A 163 3.24 -5.05 4.89
C ALA A 163 4.55 -5.86 4.99
N TYR A 164 4.97 -6.53 3.91
CA TYR A 164 6.27 -7.20 3.89
C TYR A 164 7.41 -6.18 3.77
N ALA A 165 7.26 -5.12 2.98
CA ALA A 165 8.23 -4.03 2.95
C ALA A 165 8.34 -3.33 4.32
N ASP A 166 7.21 -3.10 4.99
CA ASP A 166 7.19 -2.59 6.36
C ASP A 166 7.97 -3.51 7.31
N TRP A 167 7.77 -4.83 7.20
CA TRP A 167 8.52 -5.82 7.97
C TRP A 167 10.02 -5.80 7.68
N LEU A 168 10.43 -5.58 6.44
CA LEU A 168 11.85 -5.53 6.05
C LEU A 168 12.54 -4.25 6.54
N LEU A 169 11.88 -3.11 6.40
CA LEU A 169 12.52 -1.79 6.54
C LEU A 169 12.24 -1.09 7.86
N LEU A 170 11.09 -1.36 8.50
CA LEU A 170 10.57 -0.51 9.57
C LEU A 170 10.58 -1.17 10.95
N ARG A 171 11.14 -2.38 11.09
CA ARG A 171 11.37 -2.95 12.43
C ARG A 171 12.34 -2.08 13.22
N HIS A 172 12.12 -1.99 14.53
CA HIS A 172 13.06 -1.32 15.43
C HIS A 172 13.98 -2.35 16.10
N PRO A 173 15.22 -2.01 16.49
CA PRO A 173 16.08 -2.94 17.24
C PRO A 173 15.46 -3.45 18.54
N THR A 174 14.72 -2.61 19.27
CA THR A 174 14.32 -2.88 20.68
C THR A 174 12.84 -2.78 21.03
N HIS A 175 11.98 -2.18 20.20
CA HIS A 175 10.57 -1.98 20.55
C HIS A 175 9.62 -2.27 19.38
N TRP A 176 8.34 -2.42 19.70
CA TRP A 176 7.29 -2.63 18.71
C TRP A 176 6.93 -1.32 18.01
N ARG A 177 6.77 -1.37 16.69
CA ARG A 177 6.28 -0.25 15.88
C ARG A 177 4.90 -0.54 15.31
N ALA A 178 4.06 0.49 15.23
CA ALA A 178 2.83 0.45 14.45
C ALA A 178 3.01 1.26 13.17
N ILE A 179 2.83 0.62 12.01
CA ILE A 179 2.83 1.32 10.71
C ILE A 179 1.38 1.55 10.33
N GLN A 180 0.90 2.77 10.53
CA GLN A 180 -0.50 3.15 10.35
C GLN A 180 -0.69 3.89 9.03
N ASN A 181 -1.35 3.24 8.07
CA ASN A 181 -1.83 3.91 6.87
C ASN A 181 -3.22 4.50 7.13
N ILE A 182 -3.41 5.77 6.78
CA ILE A 182 -4.68 6.50 6.89
C ILE A 182 -5.14 6.86 5.47
N GLY A 183 -5.67 5.86 4.76
CA GLY A 183 -6.32 6.02 3.45
C GLY A 183 -7.82 6.25 3.62
N GLY A 184 -8.65 5.78 2.68
CA GLY A 184 -10.10 5.74 2.89
C GLY A 184 -10.49 4.88 4.11
N ILE A 185 -9.83 3.73 4.26
CA ILE A 185 -9.83 2.88 5.45
C ILE A 185 -8.49 3.00 6.14
N GLY A 186 -8.50 3.05 7.47
CA GLY A 186 -7.29 3.04 8.27
C GLY A 186 -6.82 1.61 8.52
N ASN A 187 -5.57 1.29 8.23
CA ASN A 187 -4.98 -0.03 8.48
C ASN A 187 -3.63 0.07 9.19
N VAL A 188 -3.29 -0.94 9.97
CA VAL A 188 -2.06 -0.99 10.74
C VAL A 188 -1.30 -2.29 10.49
N THR A 189 0.02 -2.19 10.36
CA THR A 189 0.94 -3.31 10.52
C THR A 189 1.73 -3.13 11.81
N LEU A 190 1.56 -4.05 12.76
CA LEU A 190 2.31 -4.10 14.01
C LEU A 190 3.56 -4.96 13.83
N LEU A 191 4.73 -4.37 14.07
CA LEU A 191 6.03 -4.97 13.78
C LEU A 191 6.77 -5.30 15.09
N PRO A 192 7.11 -6.59 15.34
CA PRO A 192 8.04 -6.94 16.41
C PRO A 192 9.45 -6.40 16.17
N PRO A 193 10.20 -6.11 17.25
CA PRO A 193 11.58 -5.66 17.15
C PRO A 193 12.50 -6.73 16.57
N HIS A 194 13.69 -6.34 16.11
CA HIS A 194 14.71 -7.28 15.62
C HIS A 194 15.09 -8.33 16.67
N ALA A 195 15.17 -7.92 17.95
CA ALA A 195 15.51 -8.82 19.05
C ALA A 195 14.43 -9.89 19.35
N ASP A 196 13.22 -9.78 18.80
CA ASP A 196 12.13 -10.74 19.00
C ASP A 196 11.81 -11.47 17.68
N GLU A 197 12.52 -12.57 17.44
CA GLU A 197 12.33 -13.41 16.25
C GLU A 197 11.17 -14.40 16.38
N ALA A 198 10.70 -14.64 17.61
CA ALA A 198 9.62 -15.57 17.90
C ALA A 198 8.26 -15.00 17.50
N ARG A 199 8.07 -13.69 17.69
CA ARG A 199 6.81 -13.02 17.34
C ARG A 199 6.74 -12.68 15.86
N LYS A 200 5.52 -12.74 15.33
CA LYS A 200 5.20 -12.42 13.94
C LYS A 200 4.51 -11.05 13.86
N PRO A 201 4.63 -10.34 12.73
CA PRO A 201 3.86 -9.12 12.53
C PRO A 201 2.36 -9.43 12.52
N LEU A 202 1.56 -8.41 12.82
CA LEU A 202 0.10 -8.48 12.79
C LEU A 202 -0.43 -7.31 11.95
N ALA A 203 -1.20 -7.62 10.90
CA ALA A 203 -1.79 -6.60 10.02
C ALA A 203 -3.32 -6.70 10.02
N PHE A 204 -4.01 -5.56 10.11
CA PHE A 204 -5.48 -5.49 10.06
C PHE A 204 -5.98 -4.06 9.84
N ASP A 205 -7.25 -3.94 9.44
CA ASP A 205 -7.93 -2.66 9.33
C ASP A 205 -8.43 -2.19 10.71
N THR A 206 -8.09 -0.96 11.06
CA THR A 206 -8.49 -0.31 12.32
C THR A 206 -9.91 0.24 12.28
N GLY A 207 -10.43 0.53 11.08
CA GLY A 207 -11.75 1.12 10.87
C GLY A 207 -11.75 2.21 9.79
N PRO A 208 -12.62 3.23 9.89
CA PRO A 208 -12.62 4.32 8.92
C PRO A 208 -11.27 5.06 8.95
N GLY A 209 -10.78 5.44 7.78
CA GLY A 209 -9.72 6.43 7.63
C GLY A 209 -10.35 7.78 7.26
N ASN A 210 -10.13 8.22 6.03
CA ASN A 210 -10.72 9.43 5.46
C ASN A 210 -12.10 9.21 4.83
N ALA A 211 -12.52 7.97 4.52
CA ALA A 211 -13.70 7.74 3.69
C ALA A 211 -15.00 8.35 4.26
N LEU A 212 -15.20 8.26 5.58
CA LEU A 212 -16.34 8.91 6.24
C LEU A 212 -16.21 10.43 6.29
N ILE A 213 -15.01 10.94 6.54
CA ILE A 213 -14.71 12.38 6.63
C ILE A 213 -14.97 13.01 5.25
N ASP A 214 -14.36 12.47 4.20
CA ASP A 214 -14.47 12.94 2.81
C ASP A 214 -15.93 12.93 2.34
N SER A 215 -16.64 11.83 2.61
CA SER A 215 -18.05 11.71 2.24
C SER A 215 -18.92 12.71 3.00
N ALA A 216 -18.67 12.92 4.30
CA ALA A 216 -19.43 13.87 5.09
C ALA A 216 -19.19 15.31 4.63
N VAL A 217 -17.94 15.69 4.35
CA VAL A 217 -17.60 17.02 3.81
C VAL A 217 -18.27 17.23 2.45
N THR A 218 -18.20 16.24 1.56
CA THR A 218 -18.86 16.30 0.25
C THR A 218 -20.36 16.55 0.42
N LEU A 219 -21.02 15.84 1.32
CA LEU A 219 -22.46 16.01 1.59
C LEU A 219 -22.78 17.38 2.20
N LEU A 220 -22.04 17.78 3.23
CA LEU A 220 -22.29 19.02 3.99
C LEU A 220 -21.98 20.28 3.17
N THR A 221 -21.09 20.19 2.19
CA THR A 221 -20.74 21.29 1.27
C THR A 221 -21.50 21.24 -0.05
N ASN A 222 -22.46 20.32 -0.19
CA ASN A 222 -23.19 20.06 -1.45
C ASN A 222 -22.24 19.84 -2.65
N GLY A 223 -21.14 19.13 -2.44
CA GLY A 223 -20.14 18.77 -3.45
C GLY A 223 -19.10 19.84 -3.74
N ALA A 224 -19.11 20.99 -3.05
CA ALA A 224 -18.12 22.04 -3.27
C ALA A 224 -16.70 21.63 -2.83
N GLN A 225 -16.58 20.75 -1.83
CA GLN A 225 -15.29 20.19 -1.39
C GLN A 225 -15.35 18.66 -1.34
N PRO A 226 -14.37 17.95 -1.93
CA PRO A 226 -14.35 16.49 -1.93
C PRO A 226 -13.79 15.88 -0.63
N TYR A 227 -13.10 16.67 0.20
CA TYR A 227 -12.52 16.26 1.50
C TYR A 227 -12.27 17.49 2.39
N ASP A 228 -11.95 17.26 3.67
CA ASP A 228 -11.59 18.31 4.64
C ASP A 228 -10.16 18.80 4.39
N VAL A 229 -10.01 19.90 3.65
CA VAL A 229 -8.69 20.47 3.32
C VAL A 229 -7.99 20.90 4.60
N ASP A 230 -6.77 20.38 4.83
CA ASP A 230 -5.93 20.62 6.01
C ASP A 230 -6.62 20.34 7.38
N GLY A 231 -7.78 19.67 7.37
CA GLY A 231 -8.56 19.44 8.58
C GLY A 231 -9.26 20.68 9.13
N ASP A 232 -9.48 21.71 8.31
CA ASP A 232 -10.00 23.02 8.74
C ASP A 232 -11.44 22.94 9.26
N MET A 233 -12.30 22.17 8.60
CA MET A 233 -13.69 22.00 9.03
C MET A 233 -13.75 21.24 10.36
N ALA A 234 -12.94 20.20 10.52
CA ALA A 234 -12.79 19.50 11.80
C ALA A 234 -12.21 20.42 12.90
N ALA A 235 -11.26 21.30 12.58
CA ALA A 235 -10.65 22.22 13.53
C ALA A 235 -11.63 23.27 14.06
N ALA A 236 -12.56 23.71 13.21
CA ALA A 236 -13.60 24.67 13.57
C ALA A 236 -14.73 24.06 14.43
N GLY A 237 -14.82 22.74 14.50
CA GLY A 237 -15.87 22.02 15.21
C GLY A 237 -15.49 21.62 16.63
N VAL A 238 -16.50 21.23 17.41
CA VAL A 238 -16.36 20.62 18.73
C VAL A 238 -16.78 19.16 18.64
N VAL A 239 -15.92 18.26 19.10
CA VAL A 239 -16.22 16.82 19.13
C VAL A 239 -17.39 16.56 20.09
N ALA A 240 -18.46 15.96 19.56
CA ALA A 240 -19.62 15.54 20.35
C ALA A 240 -19.30 14.22 21.08
N ALA A 241 -18.77 14.33 22.30
CA ALA A 241 -18.23 13.20 23.07
C ALA A 241 -19.22 12.03 23.26
N ASP A 242 -20.48 12.31 23.59
CA ASP A 242 -21.50 11.28 23.79
C ASP A 242 -21.80 10.52 22.49
N TRP A 243 -21.84 11.24 21.36
CA TRP A 243 -22.07 10.62 20.06
C TRP A 243 -20.84 9.83 19.60
N LEU A 244 -19.63 10.34 19.80
CA LEU A 244 -18.41 9.59 19.54
C LEU A 244 -18.38 8.27 20.32
N ALA A 245 -18.76 8.30 21.60
CA ALA A 245 -18.82 7.10 22.44
C ALA A 245 -19.82 6.05 21.91
N GLU A 246 -20.95 6.50 21.36
CA GLU A 246 -21.94 5.66 20.66
C GLU A 246 -21.34 5.05 19.38
N LEU A 247 -20.69 5.85 18.54
CA LEU A 247 -20.08 5.39 17.29
C LEU A 247 -18.99 4.33 17.53
N LEU A 248 -18.19 4.50 18.59
CA LEU A 248 -17.16 3.53 18.99
C LEU A 248 -17.73 2.20 19.48
N GLN A 249 -19.05 2.08 19.72
CA GLN A 249 -19.69 0.80 20.03
C GLN A 249 -19.94 -0.07 18.80
N HIS A 250 -19.66 0.43 17.59
CA HIS A 250 -19.88 -0.32 16.37
C HIS A 250 -19.20 -1.71 16.43
N PRO A 251 -19.91 -2.83 16.12
CA PRO A 251 -19.41 -4.19 16.34
C PRO A 251 -18.06 -4.50 15.67
N TYR A 252 -17.77 -3.83 14.56
CA TYR A 252 -16.51 -3.96 13.83
C TYR A 252 -15.27 -3.72 14.71
N PHE A 253 -15.30 -2.69 15.57
CA PHE A 253 -14.14 -2.33 16.39
C PHE A 253 -13.74 -3.43 17.39
N ARG A 254 -14.70 -4.26 17.78
CA ARG A 254 -14.51 -5.38 18.71
C ARG A 254 -14.09 -6.70 18.04
N ARG A 255 -14.09 -6.78 16.70
CA ARG A 255 -13.62 -7.97 15.98
C ARG A 255 -12.13 -8.18 16.24
N VAL A 256 -11.74 -9.42 16.53
CA VAL A 256 -10.33 -9.82 16.72
C VAL A 256 -9.68 -10.01 15.34
N PRO A 257 -8.44 -9.52 15.11
CA PRO A 257 -7.70 -9.79 13.88
C PRO A 257 -7.52 -11.30 13.60
N PRO A 258 -7.42 -11.72 12.32
CA PRO A 258 -7.41 -10.88 11.12
C PRO A 258 -8.79 -10.26 10.84
N LYS A 259 -8.80 -8.96 10.52
CA LYS A 259 -10.02 -8.24 10.13
C LYS A 259 -9.72 -7.22 9.04
N THR A 260 -10.62 -7.15 8.08
CA THR A 260 -10.59 -6.18 6.98
C THR A 260 -11.97 -5.54 6.84
N THR A 261 -12.02 -4.37 6.21
CA THR A 261 -13.24 -3.63 5.88
C THR A 261 -12.97 -2.68 4.72
N GLY A 262 -14.02 -2.23 4.06
CA GLY A 262 -13.97 -1.25 3.01
C GLY A 262 -15.09 -0.20 3.11
N ARG A 263 -15.32 0.46 1.97
CA ARG A 263 -16.36 1.47 1.80
C ARG A 263 -17.77 0.88 1.88
N GLU A 264 -17.93 -0.44 1.81
CA GLU A 264 -19.21 -1.12 2.03
C GLU A 264 -19.72 -0.93 3.47
N LEU A 265 -18.81 -0.81 4.44
CA LEU A 265 -19.17 -0.53 5.83
C LEU A 265 -18.98 0.95 6.17
N PHE A 266 -17.82 1.52 5.82
CA PHE A 266 -17.42 2.88 6.19
C PHE A 266 -17.34 3.81 4.96
N GLY A 267 -18.42 3.86 4.18
CA GLY A 267 -18.49 4.65 2.95
C GLY A 267 -19.62 5.68 2.92
N SER A 268 -19.99 6.10 1.71
CA SER A 268 -20.93 7.21 1.48
C SER A 268 -22.32 6.98 2.07
N ALA A 269 -22.84 5.75 2.01
CA ALA A 269 -24.13 5.41 2.61
C ALA A 269 -24.12 5.63 4.13
N GLN A 270 -23.10 5.10 4.81
CA GLN A 270 -22.97 5.31 6.25
C GLN A 270 -22.69 6.78 6.59
N ALA A 271 -21.90 7.49 5.79
CA ALA A 271 -21.66 8.92 5.99
C ALA A 271 -22.96 9.74 5.90
N ALA A 272 -23.86 9.42 4.97
CA ALA A 272 -25.16 10.08 4.86
C ALA A 272 -26.03 9.84 6.11
N ASP A 273 -26.07 8.60 6.61
CA ASP A 273 -26.78 8.28 7.84
C ASP A 273 -26.21 9.03 9.05
N LEU A 274 -24.87 9.12 9.15
CA LEU A 274 -24.17 9.81 10.22
C LEU A 274 -24.36 11.34 10.15
N VAL A 275 -24.31 11.94 8.96
CA VAL A 275 -24.61 13.36 8.75
C VAL A 275 -26.05 13.67 9.17
N ALA A 276 -27.01 12.85 8.73
CA ALA A 276 -28.41 13.01 9.15
C ALA A 276 -28.58 12.81 10.67
N ALA A 277 -27.86 11.86 11.27
CA ALA A 277 -27.86 11.62 12.71
C ALA A 277 -27.27 12.78 13.52
N GLY A 278 -26.20 13.40 13.03
CA GLY A 278 -25.61 14.61 13.60
C GLY A 278 -26.55 15.82 13.50
N GLY A 279 -27.20 16.00 12.34
CA GLY A 279 -28.21 17.05 12.15
C GLY A 279 -29.40 16.90 13.10
N ARG A 280 -29.90 15.67 13.31
CA ARG A 280 -30.95 15.39 14.32
C ARG A 280 -30.53 15.69 15.76
N ARG A 281 -29.22 15.68 16.04
CA ARG A 281 -28.63 16.05 17.35
C ARG A 281 -28.38 17.55 17.48
N GLY A 282 -28.70 18.35 16.45
CA GLY A 282 -28.46 19.80 16.44
C GLY A 282 -26.98 20.17 16.28
N LEU A 283 -26.13 19.24 15.82
CA LEU A 283 -24.71 19.50 15.58
C LEU A 283 -24.51 20.34 14.33
N SER A 284 -23.52 21.25 14.36
CA SER A 284 -23.11 21.97 13.16
C SER A 284 -22.37 21.04 12.20
N ALA A 285 -22.21 21.47 10.94
CA ALA A 285 -21.39 20.73 9.96
C ALA A 285 -19.96 20.49 10.48
N ALA A 286 -19.37 21.51 11.11
CA ALA A 286 -18.03 21.43 11.70
C ALA A 286 -17.98 20.41 12.86
N ASP A 287 -18.97 20.40 13.75
CA ASP A 287 -19.03 19.43 14.87
C ASP A 287 -19.17 17.99 14.37
N ILE A 288 -19.95 17.79 13.29
CA ILE A 288 -20.09 16.48 12.65
C ILE A 288 -18.74 16.01 12.11
N VAL A 289 -18.07 16.84 11.32
CA VAL A 289 -16.76 16.47 10.74
C VAL A 289 -15.71 16.28 11.84
N ALA A 290 -15.67 17.15 12.85
CA ALA A 290 -14.79 16.99 14.02
C ALA A 290 -15.03 15.66 14.74
N THR A 291 -16.28 15.26 14.91
CA THR A 291 -16.65 13.99 15.58
C THR A 291 -16.26 12.77 14.74
N LEU A 292 -16.42 12.82 13.41
CA LEU A 292 -16.00 11.73 12.52
C LEU A 292 -14.47 11.65 12.40
N THR A 293 -13.76 12.78 12.38
CA THR A 293 -12.30 12.82 12.45
C THR A 293 -11.80 12.24 13.77
N ALA A 294 -12.47 12.56 14.88
CA ALA A 294 -12.17 11.96 16.19
C ALA A 294 -12.44 10.45 16.21
N LEU A 295 -13.49 9.95 15.53
CA LEU A 295 -13.77 8.52 15.41
C LEU A 295 -12.60 7.77 14.76
N THR A 296 -12.05 8.30 13.66
CA THR A 296 -10.86 7.72 13.01
C THR A 296 -9.68 7.66 13.98
N ALA A 297 -9.30 8.77 14.62
CA ALA A 297 -8.20 8.81 15.58
C ALA A 297 -8.38 7.85 16.76
N HIS A 298 -9.58 7.81 17.36
CA HIS A 298 -9.88 6.92 18.49
C HIS A 298 -9.87 5.46 18.07
N SER A 299 -10.45 5.12 16.93
CA SER A 299 -10.51 3.73 16.48
C SER A 299 -9.12 3.14 16.18
N SER A 300 -8.21 3.94 15.60
CA SER A 300 -6.82 3.53 15.40
C SER A 300 -6.07 3.30 16.72
N ALA A 301 -6.15 4.24 17.67
CA ALA A 301 -5.48 4.09 18.96
C ALA A 301 -6.07 2.95 19.81
N ASP A 302 -7.40 2.79 19.80
CA ASP A 302 -8.11 1.71 20.49
C ASP A 302 -7.74 0.34 19.91
N ALA A 303 -7.58 0.24 18.58
CA ALA A 303 -7.07 -0.96 17.94
C ALA A 303 -5.68 -1.38 18.48
N TYR A 304 -4.76 -0.43 18.71
CA TYR A 304 -3.45 -0.77 19.26
C TYR A 304 -3.59 -1.27 20.70
N ARG A 305 -4.38 -0.58 21.53
CA ARG A 305 -4.62 -0.97 22.93
C ARG A 305 -5.21 -2.37 23.05
N ARG A 306 -6.09 -2.76 22.12
CA ARG A 306 -6.77 -4.06 22.14
C ARG A 306 -5.94 -5.20 21.58
N PHE A 307 -5.23 -4.95 20.48
CA PHE A 307 -4.69 -6.03 19.65
C PHE A 307 -3.17 -6.04 19.57
N ALA A 308 -2.48 -4.98 19.99
CA ALA A 308 -1.03 -5.01 20.05
C ALA A 308 -0.58 -5.99 21.15
N PRO A 309 0.35 -6.92 20.85
CA PRO A 309 0.83 -7.88 21.84
C PRO A 309 1.54 -7.27 23.05
N VAL A 310 2.04 -6.05 22.88
CA VAL A 310 2.63 -5.16 23.90
C VAL A 310 2.33 -3.70 23.50
N PRO A 311 2.42 -2.73 24.43
CA PRO A 311 2.36 -1.32 24.07
C PRO A 311 3.37 -0.97 22.97
N VAL A 312 2.90 -0.26 21.94
CA VAL A 312 3.75 0.18 20.83
C VAL A 312 4.67 1.31 21.29
N GLY A 313 5.94 1.21 20.93
CA GLY A 313 6.96 2.20 21.31
C GLY A 313 7.00 3.40 20.37
N GLU A 314 6.50 3.25 19.15
CA GLU A 314 6.48 4.29 18.12
C GLU A 314 5.42 3.98 17.05
N VAL A 315 4.79 5.02 16.50
CA VAL A 315 3.83 4.93 15.40
C VAL A 315 4.37 5.69 14.19
N ILE A 316 4.45 5.00 13.05
CA ILE A 316 4.83 5.57 11.76
C ILE A 316 3.56 5.71 10.93
N ILE A 317 3.15 6.94 10.63
CA ILE A 317 1.94 7.24 9.86
C ILE A 317 2.24 7.43 8.37
N GLY A 318 1.31 6.96 7.52
CA GLY A 318 1.32 7.13 6.06
C GLY A 318 -0.09 7.31 5.51
N GLY A 319 -0.19 7.51 4.19
CA GLY A 319 -1.47 7.72 3.50
C GLY A 319 -1.98 9.15 3.54
N GLY A 320 -3.06 9.42 2.80
CA GLY A 320 -3.58 10.78 2.60
C GLY A 320 -3.99 11.51 3.89
N GLY A 321 -4.39 10.79 4.93
CA GLY A 321 -4.77 11.36 6.23
C GLY A 321 -3.64 12.02 6.99
N VAL A 322 -2.37 11.77 6.62
CA VAL A 322 -1.20 12.51 7.17
C VAL A 322 -1.30 14.01 6.87
N ARG A 323 -1.97 14.39 5.76
CA ARG A 323 -2.20 15.80 5.37
C ARG A 323 -3.33 16.47 6.14
N ASN A 324 -3.94 15.81 7.12
CA ASN A 324 -4.95 16.42 8.00
C ASN A 324 -4.33 16.66 9.40
N PRO A 325 -3.72 17.83 9.64
CA PRO A 325 -3.17 18.20 10.95
C PRO A 325 -4.10 17.99 12.14
N THR A 326 -5.40 18.24 11.97
CA THR A 326 -6.41 18.03 13.02
C THR A 326 -6.54 16.56 13.40
N LEU A 327 -6.61 15.67 12.41
CA LEU A 327 -6.64 14.23 12.62
C LEU A 327 -5.36 13.75 13.31
N ILE A 328 -4.20 14.21 12.87
CA ILE A 328 -2.92 13.80 13.44
C ILE A 328 -2.77 14.31 14.88
N LYS A 329 -3.26 15.51 15.19
CA LYS A 329 -3.33 16.01 16.56
C LYS A 329 -4.24 15.12 17.43
N MET A 330 -5.46 14.83 16.98
CA MET A 330 -6.38 13.96 17.70
C MET A 330 -5.81 12.57 17.94
N LEU A 331 -5.09 12.00 16.96
CA LEU A 331 -4.41 10.71 17.10
C LEU A 331 -3.28 10.79 18.14
N ARG A 332 -2.45 11.83 18.12
CA ARG A 332 -1.41 12.05 19.13
C ARG A 332 -1.99 12.17 20.54
N ASP A 333 -3.08 12.93 20.68
CA ASP A 333 -3.79 13.07 21.95
C ASP A 333 -4.27 11.69 22.49
N GLN A 334 -4.68 10.78 21.60
CA GLN A 334 -5.08 9.41 21.97
C GLN A 334 -3.91 8.47 22.32
N LEU A 335 -2.73 8.71 21.76
CA LEU A 335 -1.53 7.89 21.96
C LEU A 335 -0.65 8.39 23.10
N GLY A 336 -0.90 9.60 23.60
CA GLY A 336 -0.18 10.18 24.73
C GLY A 336 1.30 10.38 24.43
N ALA A 337 2.17 9.70 25.18
CA ALA A 337 3.62 9.84 25.06
C ALA A 337 4.25 9.04 23.91
N THR A 338 3.49 8.15 23.24
CA THR A 338 4.03 7.37 22.12
C THR A 338 4.33 8.30 20.93
N PRO A 339 5.58 8.32 20.41
CA PRO A 339 5.94 9.13 19.26
C PRO A 339 5.11 8.78 18.02
N VAL A 340 4.65 9.81 17.30
CA VAL A 340 3.96 9.69 16.02
C VAL A 340 4.75 10.43 14.96
N ILE A 341 5.44 9.67 14.11
CA ILE A 341 6.35 10.14 13.06
C ILE A 341 5.84 9.72 11.69
N THR A 342 6.32 10.34 10.61
CA THR A 342 5.94 9.97 9.24
C THR A 342 6.94 8.99 8.63
N HIS A 343 6.62 8.44 7.46
CA HIS A 343 7.58 7.64 6.69
C HIS A 343 8.82 8.46 6.29
N GLU A 344 8.64 9.75 5.99
CA GLU A 344 9.73 10.65 5.62
C GLU A 344 10.73 10.82 6.78
N ALA A 345 10.25 10.84 8.02
CA ALA A 345 11.09 10.94 9.21
C ALA A 345 11.99 9.70 9.41
N VAL A 346 11.65 8.56 8.81
CA VAL A 346 12.48 7.35 8.79
C VAL A 346 13.18 7.14 7.44
N GLY A 347 13.21 8.17 6.58
CA GLY A 347 13.91 8.14 5.30
C GLY A 347 13.18 7.39 4.18
N LEU A 348 11.89 7.06 4.35
CA LEU A 348 11.07 6.46 3.32
C LEU A 348 10.12 7.50 2.72
N SER A 349 10.26 7.79 1.43
CA SER A 349 9.30 8.65 0.73
C SER A 349 7.93 7.95 0.63
N SER A 350 6.87 8.60 1.10
CA SER A 350 5.50 8.09 0.91
C SER A 350 5.05 8.13 -0.54
N ASP A 351 5.53 9.10 -1.33
CA ASP A 351 5.06 9.36 -2.70
C ASP A 351 5.36 8.20 -3.66
N HIS A 352 6.44 7.45 -3.40
CA HIS A 352 6.85 6.32 -4.24
C HIS A 352 7.12 5.04 -3.43
N LYS A 353 6.51 4.94 -2.25
CA LYS A 353 6.65 3.75 -1.38
C LYS A 353 6.19 2.47 -2.09
N GLU A 354 5.11 2.53 -2.86
CA GLU A 354 4.60 1.34 -3.56
C GLU A 354 5.57 0.84 -4.65
N ALA A 355 6.20 1.76 -5.38
CA ALA A 355 7.26 1.40 -6.34
C ALA A 355 8.47 0.78 -5.63
N LEU A 356 8.90 1.34 -4.49
CA LEU A 356 9.95 0.75 -3.65
C LEU A 356 9.58 -0.67 -3.18
N VAL A 357 8.32 -0.91 -2.81
CA VAL A 357 7.85 -2.25 -2.44
C VAL A 357 8.07 -3.23 -3.60
N MET A 358 7.77 -2.83 -4.83
CA MET A 358 8.01 -3.71 -5.99
C MET A 358 9.50 -3.99 -6.17
N ALA A 359 10.35 -2.97 -6.05
CA ALA A 359 11.80 -3.14 -6.12
C ALA A 359 12.32 -4.12 -5.06
N LEU A 360 11.82 -4.03 -3.81
CA LEU A 360 12.15 -4.97 -2.73
C LEU A 360 11.69 -6.41 -3.05
N LEU A 361 10.48 -6.58 -3.58
CA LEU A 361 10.00 -7.91 -3.95
C LEU A 361 10.84 -8.54 -5.04
N ALA A 362 11.21 -7.77 -6.08
CA ALA A 362 12.13 -8.24 -7.10
C ALA A 362 13.51 -8.60 -6.54
N HIS A 363 14.03 -7.81 -5.58
CA HIS A 363 15.27 -8.12 -4.89
C HIS A 363 15.20 -9.47 -4.14
N GLU A 364 14.11 -9.72 -3.41
CA GLU A 364 13.89 -10.99 -2.72
C GLU A 364 13.71 -12.15 -3.71
N THR A 365 12.93 -11.97 -4.77
CA THR A 365 12.75 -12.95 -5.85
C THR A 365 14.08 -13.32 -6.51
N TRP A 366 14.87 -12.30 -6.89
CA TRP A 366 16.17 -12.49 -7.53
C TRP A 366 17.11 -13.33 -6.67
N HIS A 367 17.02 -13.19 -5.35
CA HIS A 367 17.82 -13.93 -4.38
C HIS A 367 17.15 -15.21 -3.83
N LEU A 368 16.02 -15.63 -4.42
CA LEU A 368 15.26 -16.82 -4.00
C LEU A 368 14.79 -16.79 -2.54
N ARG A 369 14.50 -15.60 -2.01
CA ARG A 369 13.94 -15.40 -0.68
C ARG A 369 12.43 -15.13 -0.75
N PRO A 370 11.66 -15.47 0.30
CA PRO A 370 10.23 -15.18 0.32
C PRO A 370 9.94 -13.69 0.15
N GLY A 371 8.87 -13.37 -0.59
CA GLY A 371 8.39 -11.99 -0.75
C GLY A 371 7.23 -11.63 0.19
N THR A 372 6.92 -12.50 1.16
CA THR A 372 5.82 -12.36 2.10
C THR A 372 6.00 -13.30 3.30
N LEU A 373 5.16 -13.14 4.32
CA LEU A 373 5.04 -14.04 5.46
C LEU A 373 3.60 -14.56 5.58
N PRO A 374 3.38 -15.82 5.99
CA PRO A 374 2.07 -16.36 6.34
C PRO A 374 1.22 -15.44 7.24
N ALA A 375 1.87 -14.79 8.21
CA ALA A 375 1.20 -13.89 9.16
C ALA A 375 0.67 -12.59 8.53
N LEU A 376 1.10 -12.25 7.31
CA LEU A 376 0.70 -11.03 6.61
C LEU A 376 -0.43 -11.28 5.60
N THR A 377 -0.36 -12.38 4.85
CA THR A 377 -1.29 -12.66 3.75
C THR A 377 -2.26 -13.82 4.02
N GLY A 378 -2.01 -14.62 5.06
CA GLY A 378 -2.77 -15.85 5.32
C GLY A 378 -2.26 -17.09 4.57
N ALA A 379 -1.17 -16.98 3.80
CA ALA A 379 -0.58 -18.13 3.11
C ALA A 379 -0.15 -19.22 4.09
N THR A 380 -0.24 -20.48 3.67
CA THR A 380 0.12 -21.64 4.50
C THR A 380 1.63 -21.75 4.77
N HIS A 381 2.45 -21.16 3.91
CA HIS A 381 3.91 -21.13 4.02
C HIS A 381 4.48 -19.90 3.27
N PRO A 382 5.69 -19.43 3.63
CA PRO A 382 6.36 -18.36 2.90
C PRO A 382 6.69 -18.81 1.47
N THR A 383 6.52 -17.92 0.49
CA THR A 383 6.83 -18.20 -0.92
C THR A 383 7.68 -17.11 -1.56
N VAL A 384 8.59 -17.52 -2.44
CA VAL A 384 9.29 -16.60 -3.35
C VAL A 384 8.26 -16.10 -4.35
N LEU A 385 8.06 -14.79 -4.47
CA LEU A 385 7.04 -14.22 -5.35
C LEU A 385 7.58 -13.95 -6.75
N GLY A 386 6.68 -13.63 -7.68
CA GLY A 386 7.03 -13.12 -9.00
C GLY A 386 7.56 -14.13 -10.01
N HIS A 387 7.57 -13.70 -11.27
CA HIS A 387 8.08 -14.41 -12.44
C HIS A 387 9.26 -13.65 -13.02
N LEU A 388 10.32 -14.36 -13.41
CA LEU A 388 11.48 -13.78 -14.04
C LEU A 388 11.36 -13.88 -15.57
N THR A 389 11.44 -12.76 -16.24
CA THR A 389 11.56 -12.64 -17.70
C THR A 389 12.99 -12.23 -18.06
N PRO A 390 13.79 -13.12 -18.67
CA PRO A 390 15.15 -12.79 -19.09
C PRO A 390 15.17 -11.68 -20.16
N ALA A 391 16.27 -10.93 -20.20
CA ALA A 391 16.57 -9.89 -21.16
C ALA A 391 18.07 -9.89 -21.49
N ALA A 392 18.55 -8.88 -22.22
CA ALA A 392 19.95 -8.79 -22.65
C ALA A 392 20.96 -8.81 -21.47
N ASN A 393 20.62 -8.19 -20.33
CA ASN A 393 21.50 -8.11 -19.16
C ASN A 393 21.51 -9.38 -18.27
N THR A 394 20.60 -10.35 -18.47
CA THR A 394 20.38 -11.45 -17.49
C THR A 394 21.63 -12.32 -17.30
N ALA A 395 22.30 -12.71 -18.37
CA ALA A 395 23.45 -13.62 -18.27
C ALA A 395 24.62 -12.98 -17.51
N ASP A 396 24.81 -11.67 -17.68
CA ASP A 396 25.82 -10.92 -16.95
C ASP A 396 25.43 -10.75 -15.48
N LEU A 397 24.18 -10.37 -15.21
CA LEU A 397 23.67 -10.21 -13.86
C LEU A 397 23.75 -11.51 -13.05
N LEU A 398 23.46 -12.67 -13.68
CA LEU A 398 23.65 -13.98 -13.08
C LEU A 398 25.11 -14.22 -12.68
N ARG A 399 26.08 -13.89 -13.53
CA ARG A 399 27.50 -14.03 -13.20
C ARG A 399 27.92 -13.09 -12.08
N ARG A 400 27.49 -11.82 -12.11
CA ARG A 400 27.81 -10.83 -11.07
C ARG A 400 27.22 -11.19 -9.70
N THR A 401 26.02 -11.77 -9.67
CA THR A 401 25.32 -12.03 -8.41
C THR A 401 25.54 -13.44 -7.85
N TRP A 402 25.66 -14.44 -8.73
CA TRP A 402 25.64 -15.86 -8.38
C TRP A 402 26.87 -16.67 -8.84
N GLY A 403 27.75 -16.09 -9.66
CA GLY A 403 28.98 -16.73 -10.16
C GLY A 403 30.12 -16.72 -9.14
#